data_AF-A0A7S4C2H4-F1
#
_entry.id   AF-A0A7S4C2H4-F1
#
_cell.length_a   1.000
_cell.length_b   1.000
_cell.length_c   1.000
_cell.angle_alpha   90.00
_cell.angle_beta   90.00
_cell.angle_gamma   90.00
#
_symmetry.space_group_name_H-M   'P 1'
#
loop_
_entity.id
_entity.type
_entity.pdbx_description
1 polymer ?
#
loop_
_entity_poly.entity_id
_entity_poly.type
_entity_poly.pdbx_seq_one_letter_code
_entity_poly.pdbx_strand_id
1 'polypeptide(L)'
;ISTMDTMSRCWRQRRHDGARATQTRPHRLALALVALIPAHVDCAWTGLLGLTFESDEPVEAKSLHCPTGFITGIRIRYGRTRQEDRDLYDFKLKCQNRWTSWSGLFFKSELEDKTWECPSKMYVTGMEVKRGRREWGDKDTYDFKLQCSGVWQTYLGMKFGGEQEHASTECPAGEGSSGLKVFRGFVDWGDKDLYEFDLNCKSIATSLAAIRGLPDLKMLGLPRNTLLWDGEQLASWLEALGLGQLVPAFQYHNLNGGTVFLLTEDHLRELGFNLVGDRLYFIELLTQLYDDIVQWSASLGVQLATHPVPPLRQLGLSLNPTSWSVKDVCKVLRAVDLGEYVDLFVEHRVQGDVLFNLTEENLKEMGIEKVGDRLLIADIVQTLYEQVTGWQEQQVSKPQMLQLGGA
;
A
#
# COMPACT_ATOMS: atom_id res chain seq x y z
N ILE A 1 17.98 -40.90 41.94
CA ILE A 1 18.10 -40.46 40.52
C ILE A 1 17.39 -41.52 39.71
N SER A 2 16.23 -41.14 39.17
CA SER A 2 15.13 -42.06 38.80
C SER A 2 15.39 -42.84 37.52
N THR A 3 14.82 -44.04 37.52
CA THR A 3 14.95 -45.19 36.64
C THR A 3 14.11 -45.13 35.36
N MET A 4 14.51 -46.00 34.42
CA MET A 4 13.75 -46.58 33.29
C MET A 4 12.35 -47.07 33.72
N ASP A 5 11.36 -47.08 32.81
CA ASP A 5 10.92 -48.28 32.05
C ASP A 5 9.45 -48.22 31.54
N THR A 6 9.30 -48.65 30.28
CA THR A 6 8.24 -49.43 29.58
C THR A 6 6.70 -49.35 29.83
N MET A 7 6.01 -49.36 28.68
CA MET A 7 4.89 -50.23 28.22
C MET A 7 3.45 -50.16 28.80
N SER A 8 2.54 -49.78 27.89
CA SER A 8 1.48 -50.62 27.27
C SER A 8 0.31 -51.25 28.06
N ARG A 9 -0.89 -51.00 27.48
CA ARG A 9 -2.06 -51.89 27.20
C ARG A 9 -3.28 -51.95 28.14
N CYS A 10 -4.43 -52.08 27.44
CA CYS A 10 -5.77 -52.57 27.83
C CYS A 10 -6.60 -51.58 28.66
N TRP A 11 -7.86 -51.30 28.32
CA TRP A 11 -8.99 -52.25 28.36
C TRP A 11 -10.03 -52.07 27.23
N ARG A 12 -10.46 -53.21 26.67
CA ARG A 12 -11.75 -53.41 25.99
C ARG A 12 -12.82 -53.70 27.06
N GLN A 13 -14.09 -53.40 26.79
CA GLN A 13 -15.15 -54.40 26.52
C GLN A 13 -16.61 -53.92 26.84
N ARG A 14 -17.50 -54.11 25.83
CA ARG A 14 -18.95 -54.53 25.85
C ARG A 14 -20.03 -53.51 26.28
N ARG A 15 -20.94 -53.13 25.34
CA ARG A 15 -22.30 -53.68 25.00
C ARG A 15 -23.39 -53.16 25.98
N HIS A 16 -24.63 -52.78 25.67
CA HIS A 16 -25.68 -53.01 24.67
C HIS A 16 -26.66 -51.80 24.83
N ASP A 17 -27.34 -51.20 23.85
CA ASP A 17 -28.61 -51.62 23.24
C ASP A 17 -29.07 -50.57 22.21
N GLY A 18 -29.81 -51.02 21.18
CA GLY A 18 -30.28 -50.19 20.08
C GLY A 18 -31.69 -49.61 20.26
N ALA A 19 -32.02 -48.62 19.42
CA ALA A 19 -33.36 -48.38 18.89
C ALA A 19 -33.29 -47.35 17.77
N ARG A 20 -34.09 -47.58 16.72
CA ARG A 20 -34.27 -46.80 15.50
C ARG A 20 -35.69 -46.22 15.53
N ALA A 21 -35.90 -44.91 15.33
CA ALA A 21 -37.16 -44.25 14.91
C ALA A 21 -37.02 -42.72 15.09
N THR A 22 -36.91 -41.91 14.02
CA THR A 22 -37.98 -41.18 13.29
C THR A 22 -38.81 -40.16 14.08
N GLN A 23 -38.77 -38.93 13.55
CA GLN A 23 -39.83 -37.90 13.47
C GLN A 23 -40.07 -36.87 14.61
N THR A 24 -39.74 -35.62 14.23
CA THR A 24 -40.55 -34.38 14.26
C THR A 24 -40.73 -33.50 15.52
N ARG A 25 -40.19 -32.25 15.35
CA ARG A 25 -40.72 -30.90 15.69
C ARG A 25 -40.66 -30.42 17.18
N PRO A 26 -40.73 -29.09 17.45
CA PRO A 26 -40.19 -27.92 16.73
C PRO A 26 -39.56 -26.84 17.67
N HIS A 27 -38.99 -25.79 17.06
CA HIS A 27 -38.73 -24.43 17.56
C HIS A 27 -38.01 -24.21 18.91
N ARG A 28 -36.73 -23.83 18.82
CA ARG A 28 -36.20 -22.68 19.57
C ARG A 28 -35.37 -21.80 18.64
N LEU A 29 -35.83 -20.56 18.49
CA LEU A 29 -35.10 -19.45 17.87
C LEU A 29 -33.80 -19.23 18.65
N ALA A 30 -32.68 -19.63 18.06
CA ALA A 30 -31.37 -19.15 18.47
C ALA A 30 -30.98 -18.04 17.49
N LEU A 31 -30.99 -16.80 17.98
CA LEU A 31 -30.35 -15.66 17.32
C LEU A 31 -28.88 -16.03 17.09
N ALA A 32 -28.52 -16.36 15.84
CA ALA A 32 -27.14 -16.40 15.43
C ALA A 32 -26.66 -14.94 15.33
N LEU A 33 -25.87 -14.52 16.31
CA LEU A 33 -24.98 -13.36 16.18
C LEU A 33 -24.13 -13.59 14.94
N VAL A 34 -24.38 -12.81 13.88
CA VAL A 34 -23.46 -12.66 12.77
C VAL A 34 -22.26 -11.91 13.33
N ALA A 35 -21.26 -12.67 13.78
CA ALA A 35 -19.93 -12.14 13.96
C ALA A 35 -19.43 -11.78 12.55
N LEU A 36 -19.44 -10.48 12.24
CA LEU A 36 -18.67 -9.93 11.13
C LEU A 36 -17.19 -10.14 11.50
N ILE A 37 -16.65 -11.29 11.09
CA ILE A 37 -15.21 -11.53 11.06
C ILE A 37 -14.69 -10.56 9.98
N PRO A 38 -13.73 -9.67 10.29
CA PRO A 38 -13.10 -8.87 9.26
C PRO A 38 -12.49 -9.83 8.23
N ALA A 39 -12.77 -9.62 6.96
CA ALA A 39 -12.18 -10.40 5.88
C ALA A 39 -10.65 -10.29 6.00
N HIS A 40 -10.02 -11.35 6.52
CA HIS A 40 -8.61 -11.56 6.30
C HIS A 40 -8.45 -11.75 4.79
N VAL A 41 -7.71 -10.84 4.15
CA VAL A 41 -7.37 -10.94 2.74
C VAL A 41 -6.38 -12.10 2.63
N ASP A 42 -6.93 -13.30 2.47
CA ASP A 42 -6.13 -14.50 2.28
C ASP A 42 -5.36 -14.37 0.95
N CYS A 43 -4.04 -14.51 1.03
CA CYS A 43 -3.20 -14.65 -0.15
C CYS A 43 -3.59 -15.95 -0.85
N ALA A 44 -4.33 -15.86 -1.96
CA ALA A 44 -4.89 -17.01 -2.63
C ALA A 44 -3.80 -17.70 -3.47
N TRP A 45 -3.62 -18.99 -3.23
CA TRP A 45 -2.90 -19.86 -4.15
C TRP A 45 -3.76 -20.11 -5.37
N THR A 46 -3.18 -20.11 -6.57
CA THR A 46 -3.89 -20.33 -7.83
C THR A 46 -4.45 -21.76 -7.95
N GLY A 47 -3.92 -22.68 -7.15
CA GLY A 47 -4.06 -24.11 -7.38
C GLY A 47 -2.95 -24.62 -8.30
N LEU A 48 -2.87 -25.94 -8.42
CA LEU A 48 -1.86 -26.62 -9.24
C LEU A 48 -1.97 -26.18 -10.71
N LEU A 49 -0.84 -26.07 -11.42
CA LEU A 49 -0.84 -25.69 -12.85
C LEU A 49 -1.60 -26.68 -13.73
N GLY A 50 -1.71 -27.94 -13.31
CA GLY A 50 -2.47 -28.97 -14.02
C GLY A 50 -1.62 -29.88 -14.90
N LEU A 51 -0.33 -30.02 -14.59
CA LEU A 51 0.48 -31.11 -15.13
C LEU A 51 0.02 -32.42 -14.50
N THR A 52 0.06 -33.53 -15.25
CA THR A 52 -0.33 -34.82 -14.68
C THR A 52 0.64 -35.20 -13.56
N PHE A 53 0.16 -35.30 -12.32
CA PHE A 53 0.98 -35.50 -11.13
C PHE A 53 0.37 -36.57 -10.22
N GLU A 54 0.92 -37.77 -10.28
CA GLU A 54 0.57 -38.89 -9.42
C GLU A 54 1.89 -39.52 -8.93
N SER A 55 2.02 -39.76 -7.63
CA SER A 55 3.26 -40.22 -7.02
C SER A 55 2.99 -41.50 -6.24
N ASP A 56 3.81 -42.52 -6.47
CA ASP A 56 3.80 -43.76 -5.69
C ASP A 56 4.48 -43.55 -4.32
N GLU A 57 5.39 -42.58 -4.26
CA GLU A 57 6.15 -42.20 -3.07
C GLU A 57 5.57 -40.93 -2.39
N PRO A 58 5.91 -40.66 -1.10
CA PRO A 58 5.51 -39.43 -0.43
C PRO A 58 5.99 -38.17 -1.18
N VAL A 59 5.04 -37.27 -1.46
CA VAL A 59 5.30 -36.01 -2.16
C VAL A 59 6.08 -35.04 -1.26
N GLU A 60 7.22 -34.55 -1.74
CA GLU A 60 7.95 -33.45 -1.10
C GLU A 60 7.37 -32.12 -1.58
N ALA A 61 6.97 -31.23 -0.67
CA ALA A 61 6.48 -29.90 -1.00
C ALA A 61 7.32 -28.81 -0.33
N LYS A 62 7.72 -27.78 -1.10
CA LYS A 62 8.41 -26.59 -0.59
C LYS A 62 7.71 -25.33 -1.05
N SER A 63 7.60 -24.34 -0.16
CA SER A 63 7.01 -23.04 -0.47
C SER A 63 8.03 -21.94 -0.28
N LEU A 64 8.27 -21.19 -1.35
CA LEU A 64 9.10 -20.01 -1.40
C LEU A 64 8.20 -18.78 -1.40
N HIS A 65 8.55 -17.77 -0.62
CA HIS A 65 7.80 -16.51 -0.56
C HIS A 65 8.75 -15.32 -0.61
N CYS A 66 8.29 -14.24 -1.24
CA CYS A 66 8.89 -12.93 -1.09
C CYS A 66 8.40 -12.30 0.21
N PRO A 67 9.31 -11.98 1.16
CA PRO A 67 8.91 -11.35 2.43
C PRO A 67 8.20 -10.01 2.22
N THR A 68 8.61 -9.27 1.17
CA THR A 68 8.02 -8.00 0.76
C THR A 68 7.90 -7.97 -0.77
N GLY A 69 6.73 -7.56 -1.27
CA GLY A 69 6.48 -7.40 -2.70
C GLY A 69 6.38 -8.69 -3.48
N PHE A 70 6.78 -8.62 -4.75
CA PHE A 70 6.53 -9.65 -5.76
C PHE A 70 7.82 -10.30 -6.24
N ILE A 71 7.66 -11.49 -6.82
CA ILE A 71 8.72 -12.20 -7.52
C ILE A 71 9.11 -11.36 -8.75
N THR A 72 10.40 -11.11 -8.91
CA THR A 72 10.99 -10.40 -10.07
C THR A 72 11.88 -11.30 -10.91
N GLY A 73 12.04 -12.56 -10.52
CA GLY A 73 12.83 -13.54 -11.26
C GLY A 73 12.87 -14.89 -10.58
N ILE A 74 13.36 -15.88 -11.30
CA ILE A 74 13.55 -17.23 -10.83
C ILE A 74 14.93 -17.73 -11.25
N ARG A 75 15.54 -18.53 -10.37
CA ARG A 75 16.76 -19.27 -10.69
C ARG A 75 16.54 -20.72 -10.32
N ILE A 76 16.86 -21.59 -11.26
CA ILE A 76 16.55 -23.02 -11.20
C ILE A 76 17.84 -23.77 -11.46
N ARG A 77 18.15 -24.71 -10.58
CA ARG A 77 19.23 -25.66 -10.78
C ARG A 77 18.66 -27.04 -11.07
N TYR A 78 19.31 -27.73 -12.00
CA TYR A 78 19.01 -29.10 -12.38
C TYR A 78 20.21 -29.99 -12.09
N GLY A 79 19.92 -31.20 -11.61
CA GLY A 79 20.89 -32.21 -11.24
C GLY A 79 20.37 -33.60 -11.57
N ARG A 80 21.28 -34.57 -11.68
CA ARG A 80 20.91 -35.98 -11.81
C ARG A 80 21.81 -36.88 -10.96
N THR A 81 21.22 -37.84 -10.25
CA THR A 81 21.97 -38.80 -9.44
C THR A 81 22.05 -40.15 -10.14
N ARG A 82 23.25 -40.57 -10.59
CA ARG A 82 23.43 -41.85 -11.30
C ARG A 82 23.06 -43.10 -10.48
N GLN A 83 23.07 -43.00 -9.16
CA GLN A 83 22.78 -44.13 -8.26
C GLN A 83 21.28 -44.37 -8.05
N GLU A 84 20.48 -43.32 -8.12
CA GLU A 84 19.03 -43.35 -7.87
C GLU A 84 18.23 -43.06 -9.16
N ASP A 85 18.95 -42.78 -10.25
CA ASP A 85 18.48 -42.32 -11.54
C ASP A 85 17.49 -41.15 -11.55
N ARG A 86 17.61 -40.26 -10.56
CA ARG A 86 16.64 -39.17 -10.37
C ARG A 86 17.05 -37.85 -11.00
N ASP A 87 16.10 -37.20 -11.66
CA ASP A 87 16.16 -35.84 -12.16
C ASP A 87 15.66 -34.85 -11.10
N LEU A 88 16.61 -34.10 -10.53
CA LEU A 88 16.40 -33.23 -9.39
C LEU A 88 16.39 -31.77 -9.81
N TYR A 89 15.38 -31.02 -9.36
CA TYR A 89 15.26 -29.59 -9.55
C TYR A 89 15.12 -28.89 -8.20
N ASP A 90 15.76 -27.71 -8.08
CA ASP A 90 15.64 -26.86 -6.92
C ASP A 90 15.58 -25.39 -7.37
N PHE A 91 14.89 -24.57 -6.58
CA PHE A 91 14.37 -23.29 -7.00
C PHE A 91 14.75 -22.21 -5.99
N LYS A 92 14.98 -21.00 -6.48
CA LYS A 92 14.99 -19.80 -5.66
C LYS A 92 14.38 -18.63 -6.43
N LEU A 93 13.79 -17.72 -5.67
CA LEU A 93 13.09 -16.57 -6.22
C LEU A 93 13.96 -15.32 -6.07
N LYS A 94 13.86 -14.42 -7.05
CA LYS A 94 14.30 -13.04 -6.87
C LYS A 94 13.10 -12.24 -6.38
N CYS A 95 13.27 -11.53 -5.29
CA CYS A 95 12.28 -10.63 -4.71
C CYS A 95 12.86 -9.23 -4.77
N GLN A 96 12.31 -8.39 -5.64
CA GLN A 96 12.92 -7.10 -6.00
C GLN A 96 14.37 -7.28 -6.47
N ASN A 97 15.35 -6.93 -5.63
CA ASN A 97 16.78 -7.02 -5.92
C ASN A 97 17.52 -8.11 -5.13
N ARG A 98 16.81 -8.93 -4.34
CA ARG A 98 17.43 -9.96 -3.49
C ARG A 98 16.98 -11.36 -3.89
N TRP A 99 17.91 -12.31 -3.87
CA TRP A 99 17.61 -13.72 -4.04
C TRP A 99 17.25 -14.36 -2.70
N THR A 100 16.23 -15.22 -2.69
CA THR A 100 15.97 -16.10 -1.55
C THR A 100 17.05 -17.18 -1.44
N SER A 101 17.09 -17.86 -0.29
CA SER A 101 17.70 -19.18 -0.22
C SER A 101 17.04 -20.14 -1.21
N TRP A 102 17.76 -21.19 -1.58
CA TRP A 102 17.17 -22.33 -2.29
C TRP A 102 16.00 -22.92 -1.50
N SER A 103 15.03 -23.49 -2.21
CA SER A 103 13.81 -24.07 -1.62
C SER A 103 14.11 -25.16 -0.59
N GLY A 104 15.28 -25.79 -0.71
CA GLY A 104 15.71 -26.87 0.16
C GLY A 104 15.08 -28.20 -0.22
N LEU A 105 14.53 -28.33 -1.44
CA LEU A 105 14.30 -29.64 -2.05
C LEU A 105 15.62 -30.40 -2.09
N PHE A 106 15.57 -31.70 -1.80
CA PHE A 106 16.77 -32.53 -1.81
C PHE A 106 17.47 -32.47 -3.17
N PHE A 107 18.78 -32.18 -3.15
CA PHE A 107 19.60 -31.97 -4.33
C PHE A 107 21.05 -32.38 -4.05
N LYS A 108 21.63 -33.25 -4.88
CA LYS A 108 22.96 -33.85 -4.65
C LYS A 108 24.07 -33.29 -5.56
N SER A 109 23.79 -32.97 -6.82
CA SER A 109 24.82 -32.53 -7.79
C SER A 109 24.24 -31.63 -8.88
N GLU A 110 24.86 -30.47 -9.12
CA GLU A 110 24.43 -29.51 -10.14
C GLU A 110 25.02 -29.83 -11.51
N LEU A 111 24.16 -29.89 -12.52
CA LEU A 111 24.53 -30.07 -13.93
C LEU A 111 24.19 -28.85 -14.78
N GLU A 112 23.19 -28.08 -14.38
CA GLU A 112 22.75 -26.86 -15.04
C GLU A 112 22.16 -25.89 -14.03
N ASP A 113 22.43 -24.60 -14.21
CA ASP A 113 21.85 -23.50 -13.43
C ASP A 113 21.47 -22.38 -14.39
N LYS A 114 20.18 -22.05 -14.43
CA LYS A 114 19.63 -21.01 -15.29
C LYS A 114 18.85 -20.00 -14.47
N THR A 115 18.94 -18.76 -14.92
CA THR A 115 18.30 -17.62 -14.28
C THR A 115 17.49 -16.87 -15.31
N TRP A 116 16.34 -16.37 -14.89
CA TRP A 116 15.57 -15.44 -15.67
C TRP A 116 14.98 -14.37 -14.75
N GLU A 117 15.05 -13.11 -15.19
CA GLU A 117 14.60 -11.96 -14.42
C GLU A 117 13.70 -11.08 -15.28
N CYS A 118 12.61 -10.59 -14.68
CA CYS A 118 11.73 -9.65 -15.33
C CYS A 118 12.48 -8.34 -15.62
N PRO A 119 12.35 -7.77 -16.85
CA PRO A 119 12.94 -6.48 -17.17
C PRO A 119 12.44 -5.35 -16.26
N SER A 120 13.32 -4.39 -15.95
CA SER A 120 12.99 -3.04 -15.46
C SER A 120 11.73 -2.89 -14.59
N LYS A 121 11.83 -3.22 -13.29
CA LYS A 121 10.75 -3.03 -12.28
C LYS A 121 9.46 -3.83 -12.55
N MET A 122 9.43 -4.71 -13.55
CA MET A 122 8.34 -5.67 -13.74
C MET A 122 8.44 -6.82 -12.74
N TYR A 123 7.32 -7.50 -12.53
CA TYR A 123 7.19 -8.62 -11.61
C TYR A 123 6.43 -9.76 -12.28
N VAL A 124 6.59 -10.96 -11.75
CA VAL A 124 5.96 -12.17 -12.26
C VAL A 124 4.47 -12.12 -11.97
N THR A 125 3.66 -12.29 -13.01
CA THR A 125 2.20 -12.42 -12.94
C THR A 125 1.71 -13.79 -13.36
N GLY A 126 2.60 -14.65 -13.89
CA GLY A 126 2.23 -15.99 -14.34
C GLY A 126 3.46 -16.85 -14.61
N MET A 127 3.24 -18.16 -14.71
CA MET A 127 4.28 -19.14 -15.01
C MET A 127 3.72 -20.21 -15.94
N GLU A 128 4.53 -20.62 -16.90
CA GLU A 128 4.28 -21.71 -17.83
C GLU A 128 5.43 -22.70 -17.69
N VAL A 129 5.09 -23.99 -17.60
CA VAL A 129 6.04 -25.08 -17.43
C VAL A 129 5.76 -26.10 -18.51
N LYS A 130 6.81 -26.55 -19.19
CA LYS A 130 6.75 -27.71 -20.07
C LYS A 130 7.55 -28.87 -19.48
N ARG A 131 6.97 -30.05 -19.58
CA ARG A 131 7.55 -31.34 -19.19
C ARG A 131 7.81 -32.14 -20.46
N GLY A 132 9.00 -32.74 -20.53
CA GLY A 132 9.39 -33.62 -21.62
C GLY A 132 10.19 -34.80 -21.11
N ARG A 133 10.15 -35.90 -21.85
CA ARG A 133 10.95 -37.09 -21.61
C ARG A 133 11.59 -37.53 -22.91
N ARG A 134 12.89 -37.81 -22.89
CA ARG A 134 13.58 -38.25 -24.10
C ARG A 134 13.11 -39.65 -24.53
N GLU A 135 12.99 -39.88 -25.83
CA GLU A 135 12.63 -41.21 -26.37
C GLU A 135 13.70 -42.27 -26.09
N TRP A 136 14.96 -41.84 -25.99
CA TRP A 136 16.11 -42.68 -25.65
C TRP A 136 16.66 -42.24 -24.30
N GLY A 137 16.15 -42.84 -23.23
CA GLY A 137 16.52 -42.59 -21.84
C GLY A 137 15.34 -42.24 -20.95
N ASP A 138 15.45 -42.54 -19.67
CA ASP A 138 14.53 -42.25 -18.58
C ASP A 138 14.76 -40.84 -18.01
N LYS A 139 15.06 -39.86 -18.88
CA LYS A 139 15.33 -38.49 -18.45
C LYS A 139 14.10 -37.61 -18.54
N ASP A 140 13.63 -37.17 -17.38
CA ASP A 140 12.59 -36.17 -17.23
C ASP A 140 13.20 -34.77 -17.27
N THR A 141 12.66 -33.95 -18.14
CA THR A 141 13.14 -32.60 -18.40
C THR A 141 12.03 -31.59 -18.22
N TYR A 142 12.36 -30.47 -17.58
CA TYR A 142 11.48 -29.34 -17.37
C TYR A 142 12.15 -28.07 -17.85
N ASP A 143 11.36 -27.20 -18.45
CA ASP A 143 11.77 -25.86 -18.82
C ASP A 143 10.63 -24.89 -18.53
N PHE A 144 10.99 -23.66 -18.22
CA PHE A 144 10.12 -22.72 -17.50
C PHE A 144 10.05 -21.42 -18.23
N LYS A 145 8.89 -20.78 -18.17
CA LYS A 145 8.64 -19.50 -18.82
C LYS A 145 7.82 -18.65 -17.87
N LEU A 146 8.21 -17.40 -17.72
CA LEU A 146 7.55 -16.47 -16.82
C LEU A 146 6.72 -15.47 -17.64
N GLN A 147 5.63 -15.01 -17.04
CA GLN A 147 4.90 -13.83 -17.49
C GLN A 147 5.30 -12.67 -16.60
N CYS A 148 5.80 -11.58 -17.19
CA CYS A 148 6.17 -10.38 -16.47
C CYS A 148 5.17 -9.28 -16.76
N SER A 149 4.43 -8.87 -15.73
CA SER A 149 3.42 -7.81 -15.81
C SER A 149 2.48 -7.99 -17.02
N GLY A 150 1.98 -9.21 -17.22
CA GLY A 150 1.08 -9.58 -18.31
C GLY A 150 1.76 -9.95 -19.63
N VAL A 151 3.09 -9.84 -19.75
CA VAL A 151 3.83 -10.18 -20.97
C VAL A 151 4.60 -11.48 -20.79
N TRP A 152 4.22 -12.50 -21.56
CA TRP A 152 4.92 -13.78 -21.62
C TRP A 152 6.30 -13.65 -22.23
N GLN A 153 7.27 -14.28 -21.59
CA GLN A 153 8.68 -14.15 -21.92
C GLN A 153 9.15 -15.39 -22.69
N THR A 154 10.42 -15.42 -23.09
CA THR A 154 11.02 -16.64 -23.62
C THR A 154 11.25 -17.64 -22.50
N TYR A 155 11.27 -18.93 -22.84
CA TYR A 155 11.68 -19.98 -21.93
C TYR A 155 13.10 -19.72 -21.35
N LEU A 156 13.35 -20.20 -20.13
CA LEU A 156 14.64 -20.16 -19.44
C LEU A 156 15.75 -20.81 -20.27
N GLY A 157 15.39 -21.80 -21.10
CA GLY A 157 16.33 -22.53 -21.93
C GLY A 157 17.09 -23.60 -21.15
N MET A 158 16.39 -24.29 -20.25
CA MET A 158 16.89 -25.54 -19.65
C MET A 158 17.11 -26.59 -20.73
N LYS A 159 18.04 -27.54 -20.53
CA LYS A 159 18.19 -28.68 -21.44
C LYS A 159 16.90 -29.50 -21.47
N PHE A 160 16.20 -29.42 -22.60
CA PHE A 160 14.89 -30.00 -22.79
C PHE A 160 14.86 -30.99 -23.96
N GLY A 161 13.98 -31.99 -23.93
CA GLY A 161 13.76 -32.88 -25.07
C GLY A 161 12.55 -33.79 -24.90
N GLY A 162 11.88 -34.09 -26.03
CA GLY A 162 10.69 -34.94 -26.08
C GLY A 162 9.52 -34.38 -25.29
N GLU A 163 9.01 -33.22 -25.67
CA GLU A 163 7.86 -32.58 -25.01
C GLU A 163 6.68 -33.55 -24.89
N GLN A 164 6.09 -33.63 -23.71
CA GLN A 164 4.93 -34.47 -23.43
C GLN A 164 3.73 -33.62 -23.00
N GLU A 165 3.97 -32.64 -22.14
CA GLU A 165 2.93 -31.81 -21.53
C GLU A 165 3.44 -30.40 -21.31
N HIS A 166 2.55 -29.43 -21.34
CA HIS A 166 2.80 -28.09 -20.81
C HIS A 166 1.54 -27.56 -20.14
N ALA A 167 1.74 -26.70 -19.15
CA ALA A 167 0.66 -26.03 -18.45
C ALA A 167 1.09 -24.62 -18.05
N SER A 168 0.13 -23.71 -17.95
CA SER A 168 0.36 -22.34 -17.51
C SER A 168 -0.72 -21.89 -16.53
N THR A 169 -0.33 -20.99 -15.64
CA THR A 169 -1.23 -20.33 -14.71
C THR A 169 -0.83 -18.87 -14.59
N GLU A 170 -1.83 -18.03 -14.41
CA GLU A 170 -1.69 -16.59 -14.26
C GLU A 170 -2.40 -16.17 -12.98
N CYS A 171 -1.80 -15.21 -12.28
CA CYS A 171 -2.48 -14.52 -11.21
C CYS A 171 -3.70 -13.77 -11.75
N PRO A 172 -4.77 -13.62 -10.96
CA PRO A 172 -5.91 -12.79 -11.34
C PRO A 172 -5.50 -11.39 -11.78
N ALA A 173 -6.32 -10.75 -12.62
CA ALA A 173 -6.07 -9.39 -13.07
C ALA A 173 -5.91 -8.43 -11.87
N GLY A 174 -4.84 -7.64 -11.87
CA GLY A 174 -4.52 -6.73 -10.76
C GLY A 174 -3.75 -7.38 -9.61
N GLU A 175 -3.34 -8.65 -9.74
CA GLU A 175 -2.48 -9.35 -8.79
C GLU A 175 -1.10 -9.68 -9.38
N GLY A 176 -0.13 -9.83 -8.48
CA GLY A 176 1.23 -10.27 -8.80
C GLY A 176 1.59 -11.51 -7.98
N SER A 177 2.51 -12.32 -8.49
CA SER A 177 3.00 -13.50 -7.79
C SER A 177 3.98 -13.08 -6.70
N SER A 178 3.71 -13.51 -5.48
CA SER A 178 4.51 -13.23 -4.28
C SER A 178 5.16 -14.49 -3.70
N GLY A 179 4.84 -15.66 -4.24
CA GLY A 179 5.39 -16.93 -3.81
C GLY A 179 5.17 -18.04 -4.82
N LEU A 180 5.98 -19.08 -4.69
CA LEU A 180 5.94 -20.28 -5.51
C LEU A 180 5.96 -21.50 -4.59
N LYS A 181 5.00 -22.40 -4.75
CA LYS A 181 5.03 -23.71 -4.13
C LYS A 181 5.37 -24.75 -5.19
N VAL A 182 6.26 -25.65 -4.83
CA VAL A 182 6.76 -26.73 -5.69
C VAL A 182 6.46 -28.04 -5.00
N PHE A 183 5.89 -28.98 -5.74
CA PHE A 183 5.63 -30.36 -5.35
C PHE A 183 6.53 -31.26 -6.18
N ARG A 184 7.16 -32.24 -5.54
CA ARG A 184 7.97 -33.27 -6.19
C ARG A 184 7.45 -34.65 -5.82
N GLY A 185 7.17 -35.45 -6.83
CA GLY A 185 6.71 -36.83 -6.71
C GLY A 185 7.57 -37.77 -7.54
N PHE A 186 7.42 -39.06 -7.29
CA PHE A 186 8.10 -40.12 -8.01
C PHE A 186 7.13 -41.25 -8.34
N VAL A 187 7.22 -41.76 -9.57
CA VAL A 187 6.49 -42.95 -10.02
C VAL A 187 7.49 -44.06 -10.23
N ASP A 188 7.30 -45.18 -9.53
CA ASP A 188 8.17 -46.34 -9.59
C ASP A 188 8.09 -47.02 -10.96
N TRP A 189 6.86 -47.14 -11.50
CA TRP A 189 6.67 -47.75 -12.81
C TRP A 189 7.05 -46.77 -13.93
N GLY A 190 8.26 -46.98 -14.47
CA GLY A 190 8.82 -46.19 -15.56
C GLY A 190 9.69 -45.04 -15.10
N ASP A 191 10.12 -45.02 -13.83
CA ASP A 191 11.13 -44.13 -13.24
C ASP A 191 10.88 -42.66 -13.61
N LYS A 192 9.79 -42.09 -13.10
CA LYS A 192 9.39 -40.71 -13.44
C LYS A 192 9.55 -39.74 -12.27
N ASP A 193 10.35 -38.70 -12.46
CA ASP A 193 10.42 -37.55 -11.55
C ASP A 193 9.39 -36.50 -11.97
N LEU A 194 8.36 -36.37 -11.15
CA LEU A 194 7.25 -35.47 -11.41
C LEU A 194 7.38 -34.20 -10.59
N TYR A 195 7.10 -33.06 -11.22
CA TYR A 195 6.98 -31.77 -10.54
C TYR A 195 5.66 -31.12 -10.89
N GLU A 196 5.07 -30.48 -9.89
CA GLU A 196 3.90 -29.62 -10.03
C GLU A 196 4.10 -28.34 -9.22
N PHE A 197 3.42 -27.27 -9.61
CA PHE A 197 3.63 -25.96 -9.00
C PHE A 197 2.32 -25.20 -8.80
N ASP A 198 2.40 -24.21 -7.92
CA ASP A 198 1.28 -23.37 -7.53
C ASP A 198 1.82 -21.97 -7.23
N LEU A 199 1.14 -20.92 -7.71
CA LEU A 199 1.55 -19.52 -7.51
C LEU A 199 0.74 -18.91 -6.38
N ASN A 200 1.43 -18.20 -5.48
CA ASN A 200 0.76 -17.39 -4.46
C ASN A 200 0.55 -15.97 -5.00
N CYS A 201 -0.70 -15.60 -5.23
CA CYS A 201 -1.04 -14.30 -5.80
C CYS A 201 -1.49 -13.31 -4.71
N LYS A 202 -1.10 -12.05 -4.89
CA LYS A 202 -1.49 -10.94 -4.02
C LYS A 202 -1.84 -9.71 -4.85
N SER A 203 -2.80 -8.94 -4.38
CA SER A 203 -3.15 -7.63 -4.94
C SER A 203 -1.92 -6.72 -5.07
N ILE A 204 -1.69 -6.23 -6.29
CA ILE A 204 -0.67 -5.23 -6.61
C ILE A 204 -0.99 -3.92 -5.88
N ALA A 205 -2.24 -3.49 -5.87
CA ALA A 205 -2.67 -2.28 -5.18
C ALA A 205 -2.38 -2.37 -3.66
N THR A 206 -2.73 -3.48 -3.02
CA THR A 206 -2.51 -3.70 -1.59
C THR A 206 -1.03 -3.86 -1.25
N SER A 207 -0.23 -4.51 -2.12
CA SER A 207 1.21 -4.66 -1.89
C SER A 207 1.99 -3.38 -2.17
N LEU A 208 1.57 -2.55 -3.13
CA LEU A 208 2.11 -1.21 -3.33
C LEU A 208 1.78 -0.32 -2.12
N ALA A 209 0.56 -0.42 -1.58
CA ALA A 209 0.19 0.22 -0.32
C ALA A 209 0.97 -0.31 0.89
N ALA A 210 1.49 -1.54 0.88
CA ALA A 210 2.30 -2.09 1.97
C ALA A 210 3.81 -1.78 1.84
N ILE A 211 4.35 -1.66 0.62
CA ILE A 211 5.76 -1.31 0.36
C ILE A 211 5.98 0.21 0.42
N ARG A 212 4.89 0.99 0.28
CA ARG A 212 4.89 2.47 0.26
C ARG A 212 3.86 3.05 1.24
N GLY A 213 3.42 2.26 2.21
CA GLY A 213 2.35 2.65 3.12
C GLY A 213 2.72 3.86 3.93
N LEU A 214 1.76 4.77 4.09
CA LEU A 214 1.85 5.83 5.08
C LEU A 214 2.28 5.22 6.42
N PRO A 215 3.28 5.81 7.08
CA PRO A 215 3.68 5.38 8.39
C PRO A 215 2.46 5.33 9.32
N ASP A 216 2.31 4.26 10.10
CA ASP A 216 1.24 4.18 11.09
C ASP A 216 1.43 5.31 12.12
N LEU A 217 0.56 6.32 12.06
CA LEU A 217 0.64 7.51 12.90
C LEU A 217 0.62 7.15 14.40
N LYS A 218 -0.13 6.11 14.78
CA LYS A 218 -0.20 5.67 16.18
C LYS A 218 1.13 5.07 16.61
N MET A 219 1.79 4.32 15.74
CA MET A 219 3.12 3.76 16.01
C MET A 219 4.19 4.84 16.12
N LEU A 220 4.05 5.94 15.37
CA LEU A 220 4.92 7.11 15.47
C LEU A 220 4.59 8.03 16.67
N GLY A 221 3.51 7.75 17.41
CA GLY A 221 3.04 8.64 18.47
C GLY A 221 2.49 9.97 17.95
N LEU A 222 2.14 10.06 16.67
CA LEU A 222 1.60 11.25 16.04
C LEU A 222 0.08 11.31 16.20
N PRO A 223 -0.49 12.51 16.41
CA PRO A 223 -1.94 12.66 16.51
C PRO A 223 -2.60 12.41 15.15
N ARG A 224 -3.81 11.84 15.17
CA ARG A 224 -4.53 11.47 13.94
C ARG A 224 -5.00 12.67 13.12
N ASN A 225 -5.27 13.80 13.76
CA ASN A 225 -5.62 15.03 13.06
C ASN A 225 -4.35 15.72 12.55
N THR A 226 -3.97 15.41 11.31
CA THR A 226 -2.73 15.91 10.70
C THR A 226 -2.74 17.40 10.43
N LEU A 227 -3.91 18.03 10.30
CA LEU A 227 -4.04 19.47 10.07
C LEU A 227 -3.55 20.31 11.26
N LEU A 228 -3.46 19.71 12.45
CA LEU A 228 -2.98 20.37 13.67
C LEU A 228 -1.53 20.03 13.99
N TRP A 229 -0.81 19.35 13.09
CA TRP A 229 0.59 19.04 13.32
C TRP A 229 1.44 20.30 13.34
N ASP A 230 2.32 20.38 14.32
CA ASP A 230 3.43 21.33 14.30
C ASP A 230 4.56 20.85 13.36
N GLY A 231 5.60 21.66 13.22
CA GLY A 231 6.75 21.35 12.37
C GLY A 231 7.55 20.13 12.86
N GLU A 232 7.55 19.81 14.15
CA GLU A 232 8.28 18.65 14.70
C GLU A 232 7.54 17.33 14.42
N GLN A 233 6.22 17.36 14.50
CA GLN A 233 5.35 16.23 14.15
C GLN A 233 5.42 15.94 12.65
N LEU A 234 5.36 16.98 11.81
CA LEU A 234 5.57 16.84 10.38
C LEU A 234 6.97 16.29 10.06
N ALA A 235 8.01 16.79 10.75
CA ALA A 235 9.37 16.27 10.60
C ALA A 235 9.49 14.78 10.95
N SER A 236 8.88 14.36 12.05
CA SER A 236 8.86 12.95 12.48
C SER A 236 8.21 12.04 11.44
N TRP A 237 7.14 12.51 10.79
CA TRP A 237 6.50 11.80 9.68
C TRP A 237 7.38 11.72 8.43
N LEU A 238 8.06 12.81 8.07
CA LEU A 238 9.02 12.83 6.96
C LEU A 238 10.21 11.89 7.20
N GLU A 239 10.73 11.82 8.42
CA GLU A 239 11.79 10.87 8.79
C GLU A 239 11.33 9.42 8.63
N ALA A 240 10.11 9.10 9.06
CA ALA A 240 9.53 7.76 8.92
C ALA A 240 9.31 7.36 7.44
N LEU A 241 9.13 8.34 6.55
CA LEU A 241 9.10 8.13 5.10
C LEU A 241 10.48 7.97 4.47
N GLY A 242 11.57 8.15 5.23
CA GLY A 242 12.93 8.17 4.71
C GLY A 242 13.29 9.49 4.00
N LEU A 243 12.57 10.57 4.29
CA LEU A 243 12.81 11.92 3.77
C LEU A 243 13.48 12.85 4.79
N GLY A 244 14.14 12.28 5.81
CA GLY A 244 14.77 13.04 6.91
C GLY A 244 15.76 14.12 6.45
N GLN A 245 16.42 13.94 5.31
CA GLN A 245 17.32 14.94 4.72
C GLN A 245 16.61 16.24 4.30
N LEU A 246 15.30 16.20 4.07
CA LEU A 246 14.49 17.36 3.68
C LEU A 246 13.90 18.09 4.90
N VAL A 247 13.93 17.49 6.09
CA VAL A 247 13.38 18.07 7.32
C VAL A 247 13.90 19.50 7.59
N PRO A 248 15.22 19.79 7.47
CA PRO A 248 15.71 21.15 7.69
C PRO A 248 15.08 22.19 6.76
N ALA A 249 14.76 21.82 5.51
CA ALA A 249 14.10 22.72 4.58
C ALA A 249 12.64 22.98 5.00
N PHE A 250 11.90 21.95 5.39
CA PHE A 250 10.53 22.10 5.88
C PHE A 250 10.46 22.97 7.14
N GLN A 251 11.39 22.77 8.08
CA GLN A 251 11.50 23.58 9.29
C GLN A 251 11.87 25.03 8.97
N TYR A 252 12.87 25.26 8.09
CA TYR A 252 13.25 26.60 7.67
C TYR A 252 12.08 27.38 7.04
N HIS A 253 11.29 26.70 6.21
CA HIS A 253 10.14 27.30 5.55
C HIS A 253 8.86 27.31 6.38
N ASN A 254 8.92 27.03 7.70
CA ASN A 254 7.76 27.04 8.60
C ASN A 254 6.59 26.14 8.14
N LEU A 255 6.90 24.99 7.51
CA LEU A 255 5.86 24.05 7.08
C LEU A 255 5.36 23.21 8.25
N ASN A 256 4.04 23.01 8.28
CA ASN A 256 3.34 22.28 9.33
C ASN A 256 2.14 21.52 8.74
N GLY A 257 1.38 20.84 9.60
CA GLY A 257 0.24 20.04 9.20
C GLY A 257 -0.85 20.77 8.42
N GLY A 258 -1.05 22.05 8.71
CA GLY A 258 -2.05 22.87 8.03
C GLY A 258 -1.57 23.48 6.72
N THR A 259 -0.26 23.66 6.52
CA THR A 259 0.29 24.27 5.29
C THR A 259 0.86 23.25 4.30
N VAL A 260 1.23 22.05 4.75
CA VAL A 260 1.83 21.02 3.89
C VAL A 260 0.89 20.56 2.77
N PHE A 261 -0.43 20.55 3.01
CA PHE A 261 -1.43 20.17 2.00
C PHE A 261 -1.68 21.26 0.94
N LEU A 262 -1.14 22.47 1.13
CA LEU A 262 -1.23 23.58 0.19
C LEU A 262 -0.02 23.66 -0.75
N LEU A 263 0.95 22.75 -0.60
CA LEU A 263 2.15 22.72 -1.42
C LEU A 263 1.82 22.42 -2.88
N THR A 264 2.39 23.21 -3.78
CA THR A 264 2.39 22.97 -5.23
C THR A 264 3.69 22.29 -5.64
N GLU A 265 3.76 21.82 -6.89
CA GLU A 265 5.01 21.26 -7.43
C GLU A 265 6.17 22.25 -7.38
N ASP A 266 5.90 23.55 -7.58
CA ASP A 266 6.91 24.61 -7.54
C ASP A 266 7.47 24.79 -6.12
N HIS A 267 6.60 24.71 -5.10
CA HIS A 267 7.02 24.71 -3.70
C HIS A 267 7.91 23.51 -3.38
N LEU A 268 7.57 22.32 -3.88
CA LEU A 268 8.41 21.14 -3.69
C LEU A 268 9.81 21.32 -4.31
N ARG A 269 9.95 22.03 -5.44
CA ARG A 269 11.28 22.36 -5.96
C ARG A 269 12.05 23.29 -5.02
N GLU A 270 11.39 24.31 -4.47
CA GLU A 270 12.00 25.23 -3.49
C GLU A 270 12.45 24.49 -2.21
N LEU A 271 11.73 23.43 -1.83
CA LEU A 271 12.06 22.56 -0.69
C LEU A 271 13.13 21.49 -0.97
N GLY A 272 13.66 21.42 -2.20
CA GLY A 272 14.74 20.51 -2.58
C GLY A 272 14.31 19.21 -3.26
N PHE A 273 13.03 19.05 -3.64
CA PHE A 273 12.59 17.94 -4.48
C PHE A 273 12.96 18.17 -5.94
N ASN A 274 14.20 17.84 -6.29
CA ASN A 274 14.75 18.08 -7.62
C ASN A 274 14.22 17.11 -8.68
N LEU A 275 13.90 15.87 -8.30
CA LEU A 275 13.41 14.84 -9.22
C LEU A 275 11.88 14.92 -9.39
N VAL A 276 11.41 14.87 -10.63
CA VAL A 276 9.96 14.87 -10.96
C VAL A 276 9.25 13.71 -10.26
N GLY A 277 9.85 12.52 -10.29
CA GLY A 277 9.28 11.33 -9.67
C GLY A 277 9.07 11.47 -8.16
N ASP A 278 10.02 12.11 -7.46
CA ASP A 278 9.94 12.31 -6.02
C ASP A 278 8.85 13.33 -5.65
N ARG A 279 8.69 14.38 -6.47
CA ARG A 279 7.60 15.36 -6.30
C ARG A 279 6.23 14.71 -6.47
N LEU A 280 6.02 14.00 -7.58
CA LEU A 280 4.74 13.31 -7.83
C LEU A 280 4.44 12.28 -6.75
N TYR A 281 5.47 11.56 -6.29
CA TYR A 281 5.32 10.60 -5.21
C TYR A 281 4.95 11.27 -3.87
N PHE A 282 5.60 12.38 -3.52
CA PHE A 282 5.30 13.10 -2.29
C PHE A 282 3.88 13.70 -2.31
N ILE A 283 3.44 14.23 -3.45
CA ILE A 283 2.06 14.70 -3.64
C ILE A 283 1.07 13.55 -3.40
N GLU A 284 1.34 12.37 -3.98
CA GLU A 284 0.51 11.19 -3.76
C GLU A 284 0.43 10.77 -2.28
N LEU A 285 1.55 10.83 -1.55
CA LEU A 285 1.56 10.58 -0.10
C LEU A 285 0.73 11.60 0.69
N LEU A 286 0.80 12.88 0.32
CA LEU A 286 -0.04 13.91 0.94
C LEU A 286 -1.53 13.69 0.65
N THR A 287 -1.88 13.31 -0.59
CA THR A 287 -3.27 12.96 -0.95
C THR A 287 -3.78 11.81 -0.10
N GLN A 288 -3.01 10.74 0.04
CA GLN A 288 -3.39 9.59 0.87
C GLN A 288 -3.55 10.00 2.35
N LEU A 289 -2.64 10.81 2.88
CA LEU A 289 -2.71 11.28 4.27
C LEU A 289 -3.95 12.16 4.49
N TYR A 290 -4.31 12.98 3.50
CA TYR A 290 -5.51 13.82 3.53
C TYR A 290 -6.80 12.99 3.46
N ASP A 291 -6.86 12.01 2.56
CA ASP A 291 -8.02 11.13 2.43
C ASP A 291 -8.27 10.34 3.73
N ASP A 292 -7.21 9.87 4.38
CA ASP A 292 -7.29 9.16 5.66
C ASP A 292 -7.89 10.02 6.78
N ILE A 293 -7.52 11.30 6.88
CA ILE A 293 -8.10 12.21 7.88
C ILE A 293 -9.54 12.57 7.56
N VAL A 294 -9.90 12.74 6.29
CA VAL A 294 -11.26 13.07 5.86
C VAL A 294 -12.20 11.89 6.15
N GLN A 295 -11.77 10.66 5.83
CA GLN A 295 -12.54 9.46 6.16
C GLN A 295 -12.70 9.31 7.68
N TRP A 296 -11.64 9.57 8.44
CA TRP A 296 -11.70 9.54 9.90
C TRP A 296 -12.65 10.61 10.45
N SER A 297 -12.59 11.85 9.98
CA SER A 297 -13.45 12.93 10.47
C SER A 297 -14.92 12.70 10.13
N ALA A 298 -15.20 12.18 8.93
CA ALA A 298 -16.53 11.77 8.50
C ALA A 298 -17.12 10.69 9.44
N SER A 299 -16.30 9.74 9.89
CA SER A 299 -16.73 8.71 10.86
C SER A 299 -17.13 9.28 12.23
N LEU A 300 -16.62 10.48 12.57
CA LEU A 300 -16.95 11.20 13.81
C LEU A 300 -18.05 12.26 13.62
N GLY A 301 -18.53 12.46 12.38
CA GLY A 301 -19.47 13.54 12.06
C GLY A 301 -18.88 14.94 12.22
N VAL A 302 -17.55 15.08 12.12
CA VAL A 302 -16.83 16.35 12.26
C VAL A 302 -16.34 16.81 10.89
N GLN A 303 -16.57 18.08 10.58
CA GLN A 303 -16.00 18.73 9.41
C GLN A 303 -14.65 19.34 9.79
N LEU A 304 -13.61 18.98 9.06
CA LEU A 304 -12.27 19.53 9.26
C LEU A 304 -12.17 20.88 8.54
N ALA A 305 -11.54 21.85 9.20
CA ALA A 305 -11.10 23.10 8.60
C ALA A 305 -9.57 23.12 8.67
N THR A 306 -8.93 23.48 7.56
CA THR A 306 -7.47 23.56 7.43
C THR A 306 -6.89 24.65 8.33
N HIS A 307 -7.55 25.82 8.38
CA HIS A 307 -7.25 26.89 9.33
C HIS A 307 -8.51 27.66 9.73
N PRO A 308 -8.79 27.85 11.04
CA PRO A 308 -9.88 28.71 11.47
C PRO A 308 -9.49 30.17 11.25
N VAL A 309 -10.28 30.91 10.46
CA VAL A 309 -10.20 32.38 10.42
C VAL A 309 -10.27 32.90 11.85
N PRO A 310 -9.35 33.81 12.25
CA PRO A 310 -9.34 34.31 13.60
C PRO A 310 -10.69 34.98 13.93
N PRO A 311 -11.15 34.88 15.19
CA PRO A 311 -12.48 35.34 15.57
C PRO A 311 -12.61 36.86 15.45
N LEU A 312 -13.02 37.35 14.26
CA LEU A 312 -12.98 38.75 13.86
C LEU A 312 -13.66 39.68 14.88
N ARG A 313 -14.81 39.28 15.41
CA ARG A 313 -15.55 40.05 16.41
C ARG A 313 -14.79 40.18 17.73
N GLN A 314 -14.10 39.12 18.16
CA GLN A 314 -13.30 39.15 19.39
C GLN A 314 -12.05 40.04 19.22
N LEU A 315 -11.54 40.15 18.00
CA LEU A 315 -10.47 41.08 17.64
C LEU A 315 -10.95 42.53 17.45
N GLY A 316 -12.25 42.79 17.61
CA GLY A 316 -12.85 44.11 17.37
C GLY A 316 -12.75 44.55 15.91
N LEU A 317 -12.80 43.59 14.97
CA LEU A 317 -12.74 43.84 13.54
C LEU A 317 -14.15 43.90 12.92
N SER A 318 -14.29 44.73 11.89
CA SER A 318 -15.48 44.78 11.04
C SER A 318 -15.65 43.44 10.30
N LEU A 319 -16.89 43.00 10.06
CA LEU A 319 -17.19 41.85 9.21
C LEU A 319 -17.09 42.16 7.70
N ASN A 320 -16.72 43.38 7.33
CA ASN A 320 -16.40 43.77 5.97
C ASN A 320 -14.89 44.01 5.82
N PRO A 321 -14.09 42.99 5.46
CA PRO A 321 -12.64 43.11 5.35
C PRO A 321 -12.17 44.13 4.34
N THR A 322 -12.92 44.42 3.28
CA THR A 322 -12.54 45.46 2.29
C THR A 322 -12.44 46.86 2.90
N SER A 323 -13.05 47.07 4.08
CA SER A 323 -13.00 48.33 4.82
C SER A 323 -11.88 48.40 5.87
N TRP A 324 -11.09 47.33 6.02
CA TRP A 324 -10.06 47.25 7.05
C TRP A 324 -8.89 48.19 6.77
N SER A 325 -8.48 48.90 7.82
CA SER A 325 -7.22 49.64 7.81
C SER A 325 -6.03 48.68 7.88
N VAL A 326 -4.84 49.18 7.57
CA VAL A 326 -3.58 48.44 7.79
C VAL A 326 -3.50 47.91 9.23
N LYS A 327 -3.91 48.72 10.23
CA LYS A 327 -3.91 48.33 11.65
C LYS A 327 -4.81 47.12 11.93
N ASP A 328 -5.92 47.01 11.20
CA ASP A 328 -6.86 45.90 11.33
C ASP A 328 -6.28 44.62 10.71
N VAL A 329 -5.65 44.72 9.54
CA VAL A 329 -4.88 43.60 8.93
C VAL A 329 -3.78 43.12 9.89
N CYS A 330 -3.04 44.03 10.53
CA CYS A 330 -2.03 43.65 11.52
C CYS A 330 -2.60 42.94 12.77
N LYS A 331 -3.87 43.14 13.13
CA LYS A 331 -4.49 42.36 14.22
C LYS A 331 -4.72 40.91 13.78
N VAL A 332 -5.13 40.70 12.53
CA VAL A 332 -5.30 39.36 11.94
C VAL A 332 -3.97 38.63 11.92
N LEU A 333 -2.92 39.23 11.37
CA LEU A 333 -1.57 38.62 11.32
C LEU A 333 -1.08 38.16 12.70
N ARG A 334 -1.23 39.01 13.73
CA ARG A 334 -0.85 38.62 15.10
C ARG A 334 -1.70 37.50 15.68
N ALA A 335 -2.96 37.38 15.29
CA ALA A 335 -3.87 36.35 15.79
C ALA A 335 -3.63 34.97 15.17
N VAL A 336 -2.86 34.91 14.08
CA VAL A 336 -2.49 33.68 13.36
C VAL A 336 -0.97 33.41 13.44
N ASP A 337 -0.32 33.97 14.45
CA ASP A 337 1.12 33.84 14.71
C ASP A 337 2.06 34.34 13.60
N LEU A 338 1.56 35.21 12.71
CA LEU A 338 2.33 35.90 11.66
C LEU A 338 2.72 37.33 12.08
N GLY A 339 2.88 37.56 13.38
CA GLY A 339 3.15 38.88 13.95
C GLY A 339 4.48 39.50 13.50
N GLU A 340 5.46 38.68 13.11
CA GLU A 340 6.76 39.12 12.61
C GLU A 340 6.67 39.91 11.29
N TYR A 341 5.63 39.68 10.48
CA TYR A 341 5.45 40.33 9.19
C TYR A 341 4.65 41.63 9.25
N VAL A 342 4.22 42.06 10.44
CA VAL A 342 3.41 43.26 10.62
C VAL A 342 4.08 44.50 10.01
N ASP A 343 5.37 44.68 10.23
CA ASP A 343 6.09 45.87 9.75
C ASP A 343 6.14 45.93 8.21
N LEU A 344 6.26 44.78 7.54
CA LEU A 344 6.22 44.69 6.07
C LEU A 344 4.86 45.13 5.53
N PHE A 345 3.76 44.67 6.15
CA PHE A 345 2.41 45.06 5.78
C PHE A 345 2.15 46.55 6.02
N VAL A 346 2.74 47.13 7.07
CA VAL A 346 2.68 48.58 7.32
C VAL A 346 3.45 49.36 6.25
N GLU A 347 4.70 48.97 5.98
CA GLU A 347 5.57 49.62 5.01
C GLU A 347 4.95 49.63 3.61
N HIS A 348 4.37 48.50 3.21
CA HIS A 348 3.77 48.32 1.89
C HIS A 348 2.30 48.74 1.84
N ARG A 349 1.75 49.27 2.96
CA ARG A 349 0.39 49.79 3.10
C ARG A 349 -0.68 48.78 2.68
N VAL A 350 -0.51 47.52 3.10
CA VAL A 350 -1.49 46.47 2.83
C VAL A 350 -2.72 46.68 3.72
N GLN A 351 -3.78 47.15 3.10
CA GLN A 351 -5.11 47.37 3.68
C GLN A 351 -6.14 46.42 3.06
N GLY A 352 -7.35 46.38 3.60
CA GLY A 352 -8.34 45.35 3.31
C GLY A 352 -8.80 45.22 1.85
N ASP A 353 -8.86 46.32 1.10
CA ASP A 353 -9.16 46.34 -0.34
C ASP A 353 -8.01 45.80 -1.20
N VAL A 354 -6.77 45.96 -0.74
CA VAL A 354 -5.56 45.42 -1.39
C VAL A 354 -5.31 43.97 -0.99
N LEU A 355 -5.67 43.59 0.24
CA LEU A 355 -5.39 42.28 0.84
C LEU A 355 -5.81 41.11 -0.05
N PHE A 356 -7.00 41.19 -0.66
CA PHE A 356 -7.54 40.13 -1.52
C PHE A 356 -6.89 40.03 -2.90
N ASN A 357 -6.04 40.99 -3.27
CA ASN A 357 -5.30 40.99 -4.53
C ASN A 357 -3.84 40.56 -4.34
N LEU A 358 -3.41 40.23 -3.11
CA LEU A 358 -2.05 39.76 -2.87
C LEU A 358 -1.87 38.34 -3.42
N THR A 359 -0.85 38.17 -4.24
CA THR A 359 -0.36 36.84 -4.67
C THR A 359 0.83 36.41 -3.82
N GLU A 360 1.20 35.13 -3.87
CA GLU A 360 2.43 34.66 -3.23
C GLU A 360 3.68 35.37 -3.75
N GLU A 361 3.75 35.69 -5.05
CA GLU A 361 4.85 36.48 -5.62
C GLU A 361 4.94 37.86 -4.97
N ASN A 362 3.81 38.53 -4.70
CA ASN A 362 3.83 39.81 -3.99
C ASN A 362 4.36 39.64 -2.56
N LEU A 363 3.92 38.60 -1.84
CA LEU A 363 4.42 38.31 -0.49
C LEU A 363 5.93 38.02 -0.50
N LYS A 364 6.42 37.30 -1.51
CA LYS A 364 7.85 37.05 -1.71
C LYS A 364 8.61 38.34 -2.03
N GLU A 365 8.07 39.22 -2.87
CA GLU A 365 8.63 40.55 -3.18
C GLU A 365 8.70 41.45 -1.94
N MET A 366 7.72 41.35 -1.04
CA MET A 366 7.71 42.04 0.26
C MET A 366 8.78 41.54 1.24
N GLY A 367 9.45 40.41 0.94
CA GLY A 367 10.48 39.81 1.80
C GLY A 367 10.00 38.63 2.66
N ILE A 368 8.81 38.07 2.39
CA ILE A 368 8.31 36.87 3.09
C ILE A 368 8.87 35.63 2.37
N GLU A 369 10.08 35.22 2.73
CA GLU A 369 10.82 34.14 2.06
C GLU A 369 10.33 32.72 2.41
N LYS A 370 9.69 32.55 3.56
CA LYS A 370 9.26 31.24 4.06
C LYS A 370 7.97 30.79 3.35
N VAL A 371 7.99 29.59 2.76
CA VAL A 371 6.88 29.06 1.95
C VAL A 371 5.63 28.85 2.81
N GLY A 372 5.77 28.26 3.99
CA GLY A 372 4.65 28.00 4.89
C GLY A 372 3.92 29.26 5.31
N ASP A 373 4.65 30.35 5.55
CA ASP A 373 4.04 31.63 5.95
C ASP A 373 3.31 32.29 4.77
N ARG A 374 3.86 32.23 3.55
CA ARG A 374 3.16 32.72 2.35
C ARG A 374 1.88 31.93 2.09
N LEU A 375 1.95 30.60 2.16
CA LEU A 375 0.80 29.72 2.00
C LEU A 375 -0.28 29.98 3.06
N LEU A 376 0.13 30.16 4.32
CA LEU A 376 -0.80 30.47 5.40
C LEU A 376 -1.50 31.81 5.19
N ILE A 377 -0.77 32.84 4.77
CA ILE A 377 -1.36 34.15 4.43
C ILE A 377 -2.37 33.98 3.30
N ALA A 378 -1.99 33.31 2.21
CA ALA A 378 -2.86 33.10 1.05
C ALA A 378 -4.15 32.36 1.44
N ASP A 379 -4.03 31.29 2.24
CA ASP A 379 -5.18 30.50 2.71
C ASP A 379 -6.13 31.31 3.61
N ILE A 380 -5.59 32.12 4.53
CA ILE A 380 -6.40 33.00 5.39
C ILE A 380 -7.12 34.05 4.55
N VAL A 381 -6.44 34.67 3.59
CA VAL A 381 -7.03 35.68 2.71
C VAL A 381 -8.14 35.08 1.86
N GLN A 382 -7.91 33.89 1.30
CA GLN A 382 -8.91 33.15 0.52
C GLN A 382 -10.12 32.79 1.40
N THR A 383 -9.89 32.25 2.60
CA THR A 383 -10.98 31.88 3.51
C THR A 383 -11.78 33.12 3.97
N LEU A 384 -11.11 34.25 4.22
CA LEU A 384 -11.77 35.52 4.51
C LEU A 384 -12.63 35.99 3.34
N TYR A 385 -12.13 35.86 2.11
CA TYR A 385 -12.87 36.24 0.90
C TYR A 385 -14.14 35.40 0.74
N GLU A 386 -14.01 34.08 0.88
CA GLU A 386 -15.13 33.13 0.79
C GLU A 386 -16.18 33.37 1.87
N GLN A 387 -15.76 33.70 3.10
CA GLN A 387 -16.71 34.09 4.12
C GLN A 387 -17.47 35.33 3.67
N VAL A 388 -16.79 36.41 3.27
CA VAL A 388 -17.41 37.67 2.85
C VAL A 388 -18.40 37.51 1.71
N THR A 389 -18.03 36.76 0.66
CA THR A 389 -18.90 36.52 -0.49
C THR A 389 -20.04 35.56 -0.16
N GLY A 390 -19.79 34.53 0.67
CA GLY A 390 -20.83 33.64 1.20
C GLY A 390 -21.88 34.37 2.04
N TRP A 391 -21.49 35.38 2.82
CA TRP A 391 -22.44 36.26 3.55
C TRP A 391 -23.30 37.10 2.60
N GLN A 392 -22.77 37.53 1.43
CA GLN A 392 -23.53 38.30 0.45
C GLN A 392 -24.61 37.44 -0.21
N GLU A 393 -24.33 36.18 -0.56
CA GLU A 393 -25.32 35.26 -1.16
C GLU A 393 -26.44 34.88 -0.18
N GLN A 394 -26.13 34.70 1.11
CA GLN A 394 -27.15 34.45 2.14
C GLN A 394 -28.03 35.68 2.45
N GLN A 395 -27.56 36.91 2.19
CA GLN A 395 -28.39 38.11 2.34
C GLN A 395 -29.33 38.36 1.14
N VAL A 396 -28.98 37.89 -0.06
CA VAL A 396 -29.81 37.99 -1.27
C VAL A 396 -31.00 37.02 -1.23
N SER A 397 -30.94 35.96 -0.41
CA SER A 397 -31.99 34.94 -0.26
C SER A 397 -33.02 35.22 0.85
N LYS A 398 -33.34 36.49 1.14
CA LYS A 398 -34.60 36.83 1.84
C LYS A 398 -35.73 36.95 0.82
N PRO A 399 -36.72 36.05 0.79
CA PRO A 399 -37.87 36.21 -0.10
C PRO A 399 -38.64 37.47 0.28
N GLN A 400 -38.81 38.38 -0.68
CA GLN A 400 -39.79 39.45 -0.59
C GLN A 400 -41.17 38.81 -0.37
N MET A 401 -41.79 39.09 0.77
CA MET A 401 -43.22 38.82 0.95
C MET A 401 -44.01 39.71 -0.01
N LEU A 402 -44.42 39.15 -1.13
CA LEU A 402 -45.58 39.62 -1.88
C LEU A 402 -46.83 39.10 -1.17
N GLN A 403 -47.44 39.96 -0.36
CA GLN A 403 -48.89 39.87 -0.10
C GLN A 403 -49.61 40.33 -1.38
N LEU A 404 -50.65 39.58 -1.77
CA LEU A 404 -51.85 39.94 -2.55
C LEU A 404 -52.42 38.61 -3.10
N GLY A 405 -53.67 38.20 -2.92
CA GLY A 405 -54.84 38.78 -2.29
C GLY A 405 -55.93 37.69 -2.25
N GLY A 406 -56.93 37.89 -1.40
CA GLY A 406 -58.05 36.97 -1.26
C GLY A 406 -58.99 36.94 -2.47
N ALA A 407 -59.68 35.81 -2.56
CA ALA A 407 -61.08 35.71 -3.00
C ALA A 407 -61.79 34.80 -2.00
#